data_AF-A0A366DPD4-F1
#
_entry.id   AF-A0A366DPD4-F1
#
_cell.length_a   1.000
_cell.length_b   1.000
_cell.length_c   1.000
_cell.angle_alpha   90.00
_cell.angle_beta   90.00
_cell.angle_gamma   90.00
#
_symmetry.space_group_name_H-M   'P 1'
#
loop_
_entity.id
_entity.type
_entity.pdbx_description
1 polymer ?
#
loop_
_entity_poly.entity_id
_entity_poly.type
_entity_poly.pdbx_seq_one_letter_code
_entity_poly.pdbx_strand_id
1 'polypeptide(L)'
;MTTASAPVDVSSSGSRVEHGPTLISIGYEGRSLEGLIESLLVERVQVLVDVRLHAFSRKPGLSKTKLSEALNAAGIEYVHHRALGNPRDNREGFRNGDSDSRRRFREVLSTDEAERAIAHVMELLDGGAVALLCYERDHATCHRDLVAAELLAAMPRAEIIHL
;
A
#
# COMPACT_ATOMS: atom_id res chain seq x y z
N MET A 1 9.05 -6.57 56.57
CA MET A 1 8.07 -7.37 55.83
C MET A 1 7.94 -6.74 54.45
N THR A 2 8.83 -7.14 53.52
CA THR A 2 8.89 -6.58 52.17
C THR A 2 8.69 -7.76 51.22
N THR A 3 7.49 -7.89 50.67
CA THR A 3 7.14 -8.90 49.67
C THR A 3 7.61 -8.40 48.30
N ALA A 4 8.71 -8.96 47.80
CA ALA A 4 9.10 -8.84 46.41
C ALA A 4 8.23 -9.81 45.59
N SER A 5 7.36 -9.27 44.74
CA SER A 5 6.63 -10.05 43.73
C SER A 5 7.57 -10.43 42.59
N ALA A 6 7.53 -11.71 42.23
CA ALA A 6 8.24 -12.30 41.09
C ALA A 6 7.77 -11.72 39.74
N PRO A 7 8.62 -11.75 38.68
CA PRO A 7 8.19 -11.39 37.34
C PRO A 7 7.27 -12.48 36.76
N VAL A 8 6.18 -12.05 36.15
CA VAL A 8 5.29 -12.91 35.35
C VAL A 8 5.90 -13.08 33.96
N ASP A 9 6.32 -14.31 33.68
CA ASP A 9 6.71 -14.78 32.34
C ASP A 9 5.43 -14.96 31.50
N VAL A 10 5.27 -14.15 30.45
CA VAL A 10 4.18 -14.29 29.47
C VAL A 10 4.70 -14.92 28.19
N SER A 11 5.06 -16.19 28.30
CA SER A 11 5.16 -17.08 27.15
C SER A 11 3.75 -17.45 26.70
N SER A 12 3.17 -16.70 25.75
CA SER A 12 1.88 -17.07 25.12
C SER A 12 2.07 -17.41 23.64
N SER A 13 2.42 -18.68 23.41
CA SER A 13 2.34 -19.36 22.13
C SER A 13 0.87 -19.50 21.72
N GLY A 14 0.29 -18.43 21.18
CA GLY A 14 -0.99 -18.48 20.46
C GLY A 14 -0.71 -18.92 19.02
N SER A 15 -1.22 -20.09 18.64
CA SER A 15 -1.27 -20.56 17.26
C SER A 15 -1.94 -19.50 16.38
N ARG A 16 -1.13 -18.74 15.62
CA ARG A 16 -1.64 -17.83 14.61
C ARG A 16 -2.34 -18.68 13.56
N VAL A 17 -3.63 -18.42 13.33
CA VAL A 17 -4.24 -18.78 12.06
C VAL A 17 -3.43 -18.01 11.01
N GLU A 18 -2.64 -18.72 10.22
CA GLU A 18 -1.85 -18.19 9.11
C GLU A 18 -2.84 -17.63 8.07
N HIS A 19 -3.27 -16.38 8.28
CA HIS A 19 -3.98 -15.63 7.25
C HIS A 19 -2.97 -15.31 6.16
N GLY A 20 -3.37 -15.52 4.89
CA GLY A 20 -2.53 -15.19 3.76
C GLY A 20 -2.13 -13.71 3.74
N PRO A 21 -1.10 -13.33 2.95
CA PRO A 21 -0.69 -11.94 2.84
C PRO A 21 -1.87 -11.02 2.54
N THR A 22 -1.97 -9.90 3.24
CA THR A 22 -3.11 -8.98 3.08
C THR A 22 -2.66 -7.73 2.33
N LEU A 23 -3.21 -7.53 1.15
CA LEU A 23 -3.01 -6.34 0.33
C LEU A 23 -4.17 -5.35 0.54
N ILE A 24 -3.87 -4.13 0.95
CA ILE A 24 -4.86 -3.05 1.07
C ILE A 24 -4.71 -2.12 -0.15
N SER A 25 -5.79 -1.80 -0.84
CA SER A 25 -5.80 -0.81 -1.91
C SER A 25 -6.54 0.43 -1.43
N ILE A 26 -5.85 1.56 -1.28
CA ILE A 26 -6.43 2.76 -0.68
C ILE A 26 -6.18 4.01 -1.51
N GLY A 27 -7.25 4.80 -1.70
CA GLY A 27 -7.21 6.12 -2.32
C GLY A 27 -7.41 7.24 -1.30
N TYR A 28 -6.61 8.30 -1.36
CA TYR A 28 -6.74 9.43 -0.42
C TYR A 28 -7.67 10.56 -0.90
N GLU A 29 -8.29 10.47 -2.07
CA GLU A 29 -9.29 11.42 -2.53
C GLU A 29 -10.46 11.51 -1.52
N GLY A 30 -10.92 12.73 -1.22
CA GLY A 30 -11.86 12.99 -0.13
C GLY A 30 -11.42 12.62 1.31
N ARG A 31 -10.22 12.07 1.55
CA ARG A 31 -9.68 11.79 2.91
C ARG A 31 -8.77 12.91 3.42
N SER A 32 -8.69 13.06 4.75
CA SER A 32 -7.62 13.79 5.44
C SER A 32 -6.42 12.87 5.70
N LEU A 33 -5.31 13.41 6.23
CA LEU A 33 -4.17 12.60 6.64
C LEU A 33 -4.54 11.69 7.81
N GLU A 34 -5.27 12.21 8.78
CA GLU A 34 -5.69 11.51 9.99
C GLU A 34 -6.61 10.34 9.62
N GLY A 35 -7.64 10.59 8.81
CA GLY A 35 -8.55 9.53 8.36
C GLY A 35 -7.88 8.49 7.45
N LEU A 36 -6.78 8.84 6.76
CA LEU A 36 -5.96 7.86 6.06
C LEU A 36 -5.25 6.95 7.07
N ILE A 37 -4.55 7.52 8.05
CA ILE A 37 -3.81 6.76 9.08
C ILE A 37 -4.74 5.87 9.90
N GLU A 38 -5.90 6.37 10.32
CA GLU A 38 -6.91 5.58 11.04
C GLU A 38 -7.35 4.35 10.24
N SER A 39 -7.60 4.51 8.94
CA SER A 39 -8.00 3.39 8.07
C SER A 39 -6.89 2.33 7.98
N LEU A 40 -5.62 2.75 7.89
CA LEU A 40 -4.47 1.84 7.83
C LEU A 40 -4.26 1.09 9.14
N LEU A 41 -4.45 1.75 10.28
CA LEU A 41 -4.34 1.14 11.61
C LEU A 41 -5.43 0.08 11.85
N VAL A 42 -6.66 0.32 11.40
CA VAL A 42 -7.77 -0.64 11.49
C VAL A 42 -7.43 -1.93 10.75
N GLU A 43 -6.87 -1.82 9.55
CA GLU A 43 -6.41 -2.97 8.75
C GLU A 43 -5.03 -3.50 9.15
N ARG A 44 -4.44 -2.96 10.22
CA ARG A 44 -3.12 -3.36 10.75
C ARG A 44 -2.01 -3.32 9.69
N VAL A 45 -2.08 -2.35 8.78
CA VAL A 45 -1.06 -2.12 7.75
C VAL A 45 0.28 -1.84 8.44
N GLN A 46 1.30 -2.57 8.03
CA GLN A 46 2.67 -2.37 8.50
C GLN A 46 3.46 -1.47 7.57
N VAL A 47 3.20 -1.57 6.25
CA VAL A 47 3.92 -0.81 5.23
C VAL A 47 2.93 -0.19 4.25
N LEU A 48 3.05 1.12 4.02
CA LEU A 48 2.36 1.80 2.93
C LEU A 48 3.33 2.00 1.77
N VAL A 49 2.98 1.41 0.63
CA VAL A 49 3.65 1.58 -0.65
C VAL A 49 2.92 2.64 -1.47
N ASP A 50 3.57 3.77 -1.63
CA ASP A 50 3.12 4.85 -2.49
C ASP A 50 3.47 4.51 -3.95
N VAL A 51 2.44 4.31 -4.77
CA VAL A 51 2.58 3.99 -6.20
C VAL A 51 2.39 5.23 -7.08
N ARG A 52 2.44 6.45 -6.52
CA ARG A 52 2.39 7.67 -7.32
C ARG A 52 3.71 7.84 -8.08
N LEU A 53 3.63 8.16 -9.37
CA LEU A 53 4.84 8.53 -10.14
C LEU A 53 5.56 9.74 -9.52
N HIS A 54 4.79 10.71 -9.07
CA HIS A 54 5.26 11.85 -8.28
C HIS A 54 4.47 11.90 -6.98
N ALA A 55 5.13 11.69 -5.84
CA ALA A 55 4.54 11.67 -4.51
C ALA A 55 4.25 13.10 -3.96
N PHE A 56 3.70 13.96 -4.82
CA PHE A 56 3.27 15.31 -4.50
C PHE A 56 1.76 15.35 -4.28
N SER A 57 1.30 16.15 -3.32
CA SER A 57 -0.11 16.38 -3.07
C SER A 57 -0.36 17.82 -2.61
N ARG A 58 -1.47 18.39 -3.10
CA ARG A 58 -2.01 19.67 -2.61
C ARG A 58 -2.81 19.52 -1.32
N LYS A 59 -3.19 18.29 -0.95
CA LYS A 59 -3.88 18.05 0.31
C LYS A 59 -2.89 18.16 1.47
N PRO A 60 -3.25 18.86 2.57
CA PRO A 60 -2.41 18.97 3.74
C PRO A 60 -1.94 17.60 4.24
N GLY A 61 -0.64 17.48 4.55
CA GLY A 61 -0.07 16.25 5.11
C GLY A 61 0.20 15.11 4.12
N LEU A 62 -0.35 15.14 2.90
CA LEU A 62 -0.32 14.00 1.96
C LEU A 62 0.79 14.06 0.89
N SER A 63 1.74 15.00 1.03
CA SER A 63 2.99 15.00 0.25
C SER A 63 4.03 14.10 0.92
N LYS A 64 4.92 13.50 0.11
CA LYS A 64 5.90 12.47 0.52
C LYS A 64 6.48 12.65 1.93
N THR A 65 7.16 13.78 2.18
CA THR A 65 7.84 14.03 3.47
C THR A 65 6.87 13.99 4.65
N LYS A 66 5.80 14.79 4.60
CA LYS A 66 4.82 14.86 5.69
C LYS A 66 4.06 13.55 5.89
N LEU A 67 3.74 12.86 4.81
CA LEU A 67 3.06 11.57 4.86
C LEU A 67 3.97 10.52 5.50
N SER A 68 5.23 10.46 5.09
CA SER A 68 6.22 9.54 5.66
C SER A 68 6.44 9.80 7.15
N GLU A 69 6.59 11.06 7.56
CA GLU A 69 6.72 11.44 8.98
C GLU A 69 5.51 10.99 9.81
N ALA A 70 4.30 11.22 9.31
CA ALA A 70 3.07 10.89 10.02
C ALA A 70 2.83 9.37 10.10
N LEU A 71 3.13 8.63 9.03
CA LEU A 71 3.07 7.16 9.02
C LEU A 71 4.08 6.56 10.00
N ASN A 72 5.33 7.03 9.96
CA ASN A 72 6.38 6.57 10.88
C ASN A 72 5.99 6.84 12.35
N ALA A 73 5.40 8.00 12.64
CA ALA A 73 4.89 8.31 13.98
C ALA A 73 3.74 7.38 14.43
N ALA A 74 2.99 6.80 13.48
CA ALA A 74 1.97 5.79 13.72
C ALA A 74 2.51 4.34 13.68
N GLY A 75 3.82 4.14 13.48
CA GLY A 75 4.44 2.82 13.39
C GLY A 75 4.23 2.12 12.03
N ILE A 76 3.89 2.87 10.98
CA ILE A 76 3.71 2.36 9.62
C ILE A 76 4.89 2.81 8.77
N GLU A 77 5.60 1.88 8.14
CA GLU A 77 6.69 2.19 7.22
C GLU A 77 6.15 2.81 5.93
N TYR A 78 6.90 3.76 5.36
CA TYR A 78 6.58 4.37 4.08
C TYR A 78 7.61 4.02 3.01
N VAL A 79 7.17 3.37 1.94
CA VAL A 79 7.97 3.03 0.76
C VAL A 79 7.39 3.75 -0.46
N HIS A 80 8.26 4.31 -1.31
CA HIS A 80 7.83 4.98 -2.56
C HIS A 80 8.39 4.28 -3.78
N HIS A 81 7.52 3.60 -4.54
CA HIS A 81 7.87 2.95 -5.81
C HIS A 81 7.35 3.76 -6.99
N ARG A 82 8.12 4.76 -7.42
CA ARG A 82 7.79 5.56 -8.62
C ARG A 82 7.66 4.73 -9.90
N ALA A 83 8.35 3.58 -9.97
CA ALA A 83 8.30 2.66 -11.11
C ALA A 83 6.91 2.04 -11.31
N LEU A 84 6.09 2.00 -10.25
CA LEU A 84 4.70 1.53 -10.29
C LEU A 84 3.71 2.68 -10.58
N GLY A 85 4.19 3.84 -11.00
CA GLY A 85 3.39 5.05 -11.17
C GLY A 85 2.94 5.31 -12.61
N ASN A 86 1.68 5.69 -12.78
CA ASN A 86 1.12 6.02 -14.09
C ASN A 86 1.68 7.35 -14.65
N PRO A 87 2.30 7.32 -15.87
CA PRO A 87 2.75 8.52 -16.59
C PRO A 87 1.66 9.59 -16.70
N ARG A 88 2.03 10.86 -16.53
CA ARG A 88 1.07 11.98 -16.44
C ARG A 88 0.14 12.05 -17.66
N ASP A 89 0.70 11.85 -18.84
CA ASP A 89 0.04 11.87 -20.14
C ASP A 89 -0.86 10.64 -20.39
N ASN A 90 -0.73 9.58 -19.58
CA ASN A 90 -1.57 8.40 -19.66
C ASN A 90 -2.77 8.42 -18.68
N ARG A 91 -2.77 9.31 -17.69
CA ARG A 91 -3.75 9.30 -16.57
C ARG A 91 -5.18 9.55 -17.00
N GLU A 92 -5.41 10.46 -17.94
CA GLU A 92 -6.77 10.83 -18.37
C GLU A 92 -7.45 9.67 -19.10
N GLY A 93 -6.80 9.12 -20.13
CA GLY A 93 -7.32 7.95 -20.84
C GLY A 93 -7.50 6.75 -19.90
N PHE A 94 -6.57 6.53 -18.96
CA PHE A 94 -6.70 5.47 -17.96
C PHE A 94 -7.95 5.65 -17.11
N ARG A 95 -8.19 6.86 -16.58
CA ARG A 95 -9.38 7.16 -15.77
C ARG A 95 -10.68 6.98 -16.57
N ASN A 96 -10.65 7.31 -17.85
CA ASN A 96 -11.79 7.13 -18.76
C ASN A 96 -11.98 5.68 -19.22
N GLY A 97 -11.12 4.75 -18.78
CA GLY A 97 -11.20 3.33 -19.12
C GLY A 97 -10.71 2.98 -20.52
N ASP A 98 -9.95 3.87 -21.17
CA ASP A 98 -9.38 3.64 -22.49
C ASP A 98 -8.49 2.39 -22.49
N SER A 99 -8.75 1.47 -23.43
CA SER A 99 -7.99 0.24 -23.61
C SER A 99 -6.52 0.52 -23.91
N ASP A 100 -6.24 1.59 -24.64
CA ASP A 100 -4.88 1.95 -25.03
C ASP A 100 -4.08 2.45 -23.83
N SER A 101 -4.70 3.26 -22.98
CA SER A 101 -4.07 3.69 -21.73
C SER A 101 -3.84 2.55 -20.74
N ARG A 102 -4.76 1.59 -20.67
CA ARG A 102 -4.60 0.39 -19.85
C ARG A 102 -3.48 -0.50 -20.36
N ARG A 103 -3.40 -0.73 -21.68
CA ARG A 103 -2.29 -1.47 -22.32
C ARG A 103 -0.95 -0.79 -22.08
N ARG A 104 -0.87 0.53 -22.31
CA ARG A 104 0.35 1.31 -22.06
C ARG A 104 0.82 1.21 -20.62
N PHE A 105 -0.10 1.18 -19.64
CA PHE A 105 0.32 1.00 -18.25
C PHE A 105 0.85 -0.42 -17.97
N ARG A 106 0.32 -1.46 -18.63
CA ARG A 106 0.91 -2.81 -18.53
C ARG A 106 2.33 -2.86 -19.11
N GLU A 107 2.60 -2.12 -20.17
CA GLU A 107 3.97 -1.96 -20.71
C GLU A 107 4.90 -1.31 -19.67
N VAL A 108 4.42 -0.34 -18.89
CA VAL A 108 5.17 0.23 -17.75
C VAL A 108 5.47 -0.85 -16.70
N LEU A 109 4.48 -1.69 -16.36
CA LEU A 109 4.66 -2.79 -15.40
C LEU A 109 5.61 -3.88 -15.89
N SER A 110 5.81 -4.00 -17.21
CA SER A 110 6.74 -4.94 -17.84
C SER A 110 8.19 -4.42 -17.94
N THR A 111 8.50 -3.27 -17.32
CA THR A 111 9.87 -2.75 -17.27
C THR A 111 10.64 -3.39 -16.11
N ASP A 112 11.95 -3.61 -16.26
CA ASP A 112 12.77 -4.20 -15.20
C ASP A 112 12.68 -3.42 -13.87
N GLU A 113 12.50 -2.10 -13.92
CA GLU A 113 12.32 -1.26 -12.72
C GLU A 113 10.99 -1.57 -12.01
N ALA A 114 9.92 -1.77 -12.76
CA ALA A 114 8.61 -2.11 -12.21
C ALA A 114 8.58 -3.55 -11.69
N GLU A 115 9.19 -4.50 -12.41
CA GLU A 115 9.30 -5.90 -11.96
C GLU A 115 10.05 -6.01 -10.62
N ARG A 116 11.18 -5.29 -10.48
CA ARG A 116 11.90 -5.21 -9.19
C ARG A 116 11.05 -4.58 -8.08
N ALA A 117 10.25 -3.58 -8.42
CA ALA A 117 9.35 -2.95 -7.44
C ALA A 117 8.22 -3.90 -7.03
N ILE A 118 7.63 -4.67 -7.96
CA ILE A 118 6.63 -5.71 -7.65
C ILE A 118 7.24 -6.77 -6.73
N ALA A 119 8.44 -7.28 -7.07
CA ALA A 119 9.13 -8.26 -6.24
C ALA A 119 9.37 -7.75 -4.81
N HIS A 120 9.81 -6.48 -4.65
CA HIS A 120 9.96 -5.89 -3.33
C HIS A 120 8.63 -5.76 -2.57
N VAL A 121 7.53 -5.43 -3.24
CA VAL A 121 6.20 -5.41 -2.59
C VAL A 121 5.77 -6.81 -2.14
N MET A 122 6.11 -7.86 -2.91
CA MET A 122 5.86 -9.25 -2.50
C MET A 122 6.66 -9.63 -1.25
N GLU A 123 7.94 -9.23 -1.17
CA GLU A 123 8.77 -9.44 0.04
C GLU A 123 8.17 -8.73 1.26
N LEU A 124 7.63 -7.52 1.10
CA LEU A 124 6.96 -6.81 2.18
C LEU A 124 5.66 -7.51 2.61
N LEU A 125 4.92 -8.08 1.67
CA LEU A 125 3.69 -8.83 1.91
C LEU A 125 3.94 -10.13 2.70
N ASP A 126 5.11 -10.75 2.55
CA ASP A 126 5.53 -11.88 3.40
C ASP A 126 5.74 -11.46 4.87
N GLY A 127 6.02 -10.17 5.12
CA GLY A 127 6.17 -9.60 6.48
C GLY A 127 4.85 -9.25 7.17
N GLY A 128 3.79 -8.97 6.40
CA GLY A 128 2.45 -8.67 6.91
C GLY A 128 1.61 -7.81 5.96
N ALA A 129 0.66 -7.05 6.50
CA ALA A 129 -0.29 -6.29 5.69
C ALA A 129 0.37 -5.07 5.02
N VAL A 130 0.23 -4.96 3.70
CA VAL A 130 0.81 -3.87 2.88
C VAL A 130 -0.30 -3.09 2.20
N ALA A 131 -0.22 -1.75 2.23
CA ALA A 131 -1.16 -0.89 1.53
C ALA A 131 -0.56 -0.26 0.28
N LEU A 132 -1.25 -0.36 -0.87
CA LEU A 132 -0.98 0.45 -2.05
C LEU A 132 -1.74 1.76 -1.98
N LEU A 133 -1.02 2.88 -2.02
CA LEU A 133 -1.61 4.23 -1.99
C LEU A 133 -1.54 4.92 -3.36
N CYS A 134 -2.68 5.47 -3.79
CA CYS A 134 -2.73 6.47 -4.85
C CYS A 134 -3.75 7.59 -4.53
N TYR A 135 -4.01 8.50 -5.47
CA TYR A 135 -4.94 9.61 -5.29
C TYR A 135 -6.40 9.15 -5.35
N GLU A 136 -6.84 8.61 -6.49
CA GLU A 136 -8.26 8.38 -6.81
C GLU A 136 -8.93 7.50 -5.74
N ARG A 137 -10.14 7.83 -5.30
CA ARG A 137 -10.83 6.99 -4.31
C ARG A 137 -11.18 5.62 -4.89
N ASP A 138 -11.77 5.62 -6.09
CA ASP A 138 -12.15 4.40 -6.78
C ASP A 138 -10.90 3.71 -7.37
N HIS A 139 -10.66 2.45 -6.99
CA HIS A 139 -9.54 1.69 -7.51
C HIS A 139 -9.71 1.35 -8.99
N ALA A 140 -10.95 1.07 -9.46
CA ALA A 140 -11.21 0.60 -10.82
C ALA A 140 -10.86 1.64 -11.92
N THR A 141 -10.78 2.92 -11.54
CA THR A 141 -10.34 4.02 -12.41
C THR A 141 -8.89 4.46 -12.17
N CYS A 142 -8.18 3.77 -11.28
CA CYS A 142 -6.83 4.07 -10.86
C CYS A 142 -5.85 2.99 -11.33
N HIS A 143 -4.62 3.38 -11.65
CA HIS A 143 -3.59 2.42 -12.08
C HIS A 143 -3.19 1.41 -11.00
N ARG A 144 -3.45 1.73 -9.72
CA ARG A 144 -3.18 0.82 -8.60
C ARG A 144 -3.95 -0.50 -8.71
N ASP A 145 -5.04 -0.53 -9.47
CA ASP A 145 -5.81 -1.75 -9.74
C ASP A 145 -4.99 -2.75 -10.57
N LEU A 146 -4.27 -2.27 -11.58
CA LEU A 146 -3.37 -3.13 -12.36
C LEU A 146 -2.13 -3.54 -11.57
N VAL A 147 -1.59 -2.66 -10.72
CA VAL A 147 -0.50 -3.04 -9.79
C VAL A 147 -0.96 -4.15 -8.84
N ALA A 148 -2.15 -4.00 -8.26
CA ALA A 148 -2.74 -5.02 -7.39
C ALA A 148 -2.99 -6.34 -8.14
N ALA A 149 -3.48 -6.27 -9.38
CA ALA A 149 -3.70 -7.47 -10.21
C ALA A 149 -2.40 -8.24 -10.47
N GLU A 150 -1.28 -7.57 -10.78
CA GLU A 150 0.02 -8.23 -10.94
C GLU A 150 0.47 -8.92 -9.64
N LEU A 151 0.30 -8.25 -8.49
CA LEU A 151 0.64 -8.83 -7.18
C LEU A 151 -0.21 -10.07 -6.86
N LEU A 152 -1.52 -10.01 -7.08
CA LEU A 152 -2.43 -11.13 -6.81
C LEU A 152 -2.20 -12.31 -7.77
N ALA A 153 -1.79 -12.04 -9.01
CA ALA A 153 -1.39 -13.08 -9.95
C ALA A 153 -0.11 -13.79 -9.49
N ALA A 154 0.86 -13.04 -8.96
CA ALA A 154 2.11 -13.58 -8.42
C ALA A 154 1.97 -14.23 -7.04
N MET A 155 0.98 -13.80 -6.25
CA MET A 155 0.69 -14.29 -4.90
C MET A 155 -0.76 -14.77 -4.78
N PRO A 156 -1.11 -15.98 -5.28
CA PRO A 156 -2.51 -16.45 -5.32
C PRO A 156 -3.19 -16.68 -3.97
N ARG A 157 -2.43 -16.63 -2.86
CA ARG A 157 -2.95 -16.73 -1.48
C ARG A 157 -3.16 -15.36 -0.83
N ALA A 158 -2.73 -14.29 -1.49
CA ALA A 158 -2.95 -12.96 -0.98
C ALA A 158 -4.43 -12.57 -1.13
N GLU A 159 -4.96 -11.91 -0.11
CA GLU A 159 -6.30 -11.34 -0.13
C GLU A 159 -6.21 -9.83 -0.32
N ILE A 160 -7.21 -9.24 -0.98
CA ILE A 160 -7.27 -7.80 -1.21
C ILE A 160 -8.48 -7.16 -0.54
N ILE A 161 -8.26 -6.01 0.10
CA ILE A 161 -9.29 -5.15 0.66
C ILE A 161 -9.18 -3.77 -0.01
N HIS A 162 -10.29 -3.28 -0.57
CA HIS A 162 -10.36 -1.96 -1.19
C HIS A 162 -11.02 -0.94 -0.24
N LEU A 163 -10.32 0.17 0.01
CA LEU A 163 -10.73 1.26 0.93
C LEU A 163 -10.90 2.62 0.23
#